data_AF-A0A9E5HTU8-F1
#
_entry.id   AF-A0A9E5HTU8-F1
#
_cell.length_a   1.000
_cell.length_b   1.000
_cell.length_c   1.000
_cell.angle_alpha   90.00
_cell.angle_beta   90.00
_cell.angle_gamma   90.00
#
_symmetry.space_group_name_H-M   'P 1'
#
loop_
_entity.id
_entity.type
_entity.pdbx_description
1 polymer ?
#
loop_
_entity_poly.entity_id
_entity_poly.type
_entity_poly.pdbx_seq_one_letter_code
_entity_poly.pdbx_strand_id
1 'polypeptide(L)'
;YTDFPSRMASQASSLYATNIRHMMTDLTPEKDGAVNHNMEDDVIRGATVAHDGDVTFPPPPPKIQAIAAKPQEKPKELTPEEKREQEIAAFKAATKQQVTLLAVGGLLTLGLGLIAPASFMQHFIVFVLSVFIGFQVIWNVSHSLHTPLMAVTNAISSIIILGALMQIGSGSMLVIILAAASVFMAGINIFGGFLVTRRMLAMFQKS
;
A
#
# COMPACT_ATOMS: atom_id res chain seq x y z
N TYR A 1 -25.66 11.13 -21.83
CA TYR A 1 -25.03 12.28 -21.18
C TYR A 1 -23.86 12.73 -22.03
N THR A 2 -23.70 14.02 -22.24
CA THR A 2 -22.61 14.63 -23.04
C THR A 2 -21.55 15.30 -22.15
N ASP A 3 -21.81 15.38 -20.84
CA ASP A 3 -21.07 16.14 -19.85
C ASP A 3 -20.68 15.27 -18.63
N PHE A 4 -20.27 14.02 -18.85
CA PHE A 4 -19.95 13.07 -17.78
C PHE A 4 -19.08 13.61 -16.62
N PRO A 5 -18.05 14.46 -16.84
CA PRO A 5 -17.28 15.06 -15.76
C PRO A 5 -18.11 15.91 -14.77
N SER A 6 -19.23 16.50 -15.20
CA SER A 6 -20.11 17.33 -14.33
C SER A 6 -20.72 16.52 -13.19
N ARG A 7 -20.88 15.21 -13.39
CA ARG A 7 -21.47 14.28 -12.41
C ARG A 7 -20.54 13.94 -11.25
N MET A 8 -19.25 14.31 -11.36
CA MET A 8 -18.26 14.24 -10.28
C MET A 8 -17.58 15.59 -10.11
N ALA A 9 -18.38 16.65 -9.96
CA ALA A 9 -17.93 18.04 -9.96
C ALA A 9 -16.75 18.32 -9.01
N SER A 10 -16.73 17.71 -7.80
CA SER A 10 -15.63 17.89 -6.84
C SER A 10 -14.28 17.35 -7.37
N GLN A 11 -14.27 16.15 -7.96
CA GLN A 11 -13.06 15.56 -8.54
C GLN A 11 -12.63 16.30 -9.81
N ALA A 12 -13.57 16.61 -10.69
CA ALA A 12 -13.29 17.38 -11.91
C ALA A 12 -12.67 18.74 -11.58
N SER A 13 -13.22 19.45 -10.58
CA SER A 13 -12.70 20.76 -10.14
C SER A 13 -11.30 20.65 -9.55
N SER A 14 -11.04 19.64 -8.71
CA SER A 14 -9.72 19.44 -8.09
C SER A 14 -8.63 19.13 -9.14
N LEU A 15 -8.93 18.25 -10.10
CA LEU A 15 -8.01 17.89 -11.17
C LEU A 15 -7.77 19.07 -12.12
N TYR A 16 -8.84 19.78 -12.49
CA TYR A 16 -8.72 20.97 -13.33
C TYR A 16 -7.91 22.07 -12.65
N ALA A 17 -8.18 22.36 -11.37
CA ALA A 17 -7.41 23.34 -10.60
C ALA A 17 -5.92 22.96 -10.49
N THR A 18 -5.62 21.66 -10.37
CA THR A 18 -4.24 21.15 -10.36
C THR A 18 -3.55 21.41 -11.70
N ASN A 19 -4.22 21.16 -12.83
CA ASN A 19 -3.68 21.46 -14.16
C ASN A 19 -3.43 22.96 -14.36
N ILE A 20 -4.36 23.82 -13.91
CA ILE A 20 -4.20 25.28 -13.97
C ILE A 20 -3.02 25.72 -13.10
N ARG A 21 -2.86 25.17 -11.89
CA ARG A 21 -1.71 25.45 -11.02
C ARG A 21 -0.39 25.10 -11.70
N HIS A 22 -0.30 23.96 -12.39
CA HIS A 22 0.89 23.56 -13.13
C HIS A 22 1.18 24.53 -14.28
N MET A 23 0.17 24.88 -15.09
CA MET A 23 0.33 25.86 -16.16
C MET A 23 0.80 27.23 -15.65
N MET A 24 0.26 27.69 -14.50
CA MET A 24 0.70 28.93 -13.87
C MET A 24 2.16 28.84 -13.37
N THR A 25 2.60 27.67 -12.94
CA THR A 25 4.00 27.46 -12.52
C THR A 25 4.93 27.56 -13.73
N ASP A 26 4.55 26.99 -14.86
CA ASP A 26 5.33 27.06 -16.11
C ASP A 26 5.40 28.49 -16.67
N LEU A 27 4.31 29.27 -16.50
CA LEU A 27 4.25 30.69 -16.85
C LEU A 27 4.98 31.61 -15.86
N THR A 28 5.35 31.12 -14.66
CA THR A 28 6.02 31.92 -13.60
C THR A 28 7.27 31.19 -13.09
N PRO A 29 8.28 30.95 -13.95
CA PRO A 29 9.43 30.11 -13.61
C PRO A 29 10.24 30.63 -12.42
N GLU A 30 10.26 31.95 -12.20
CA GLU A 30 10.97 32.61 -11.09
C GLU A 30 10.16 32.64 -9.79
N LYS A 31 8.91 32.16 -9.80
CA LYS A 31 7.98 32.11 -8.63
C LYS A 31 7.72 33.49 -7.99
N ASP A 32 7.90 34.56 -8.74
CA ASP A 32 7.70 35.95 -8.35
C ASP A 32 6.27 36.44 -8.60
N GLY A 33 5.45 35.62 -9.28
CA GLY A 33 4.08 35.97 -9.65
C GLY A 33 3.97 36.84 -10.91
N ALA A 34 5.08 37.12 -11.59
CA ALA A 34 5.08 37.81 -12.88
C ALA A 34 4.97 36.78 -14.02
N VAL A 35 3.95 36.93 -14.86
CA VAL A 35 3.73 36.04 -16.00
C VAL A 35 4.79 36.30 -17.07
N ASN A 36 5.61 35.30 -17.34
CA ASN A 36 6.57 35.29 -18.43
C ASN A 36 6.02 34.40 -19.57
N HIS A 37 5.44 35.05 -20.58
CA HIS A 37 4.85 34.35 -21.73
C HIS A 37 5.91 33.98 -22.77
N ASN A 38 6.73 32.98 -22.45
CA ASN A 38 7.82 32.55 -23.32
C ASN A 38 7.31 31.80 -24.57
N MET A 39 7.17 32.49 -25.70
CA MET A 39 6.71 31.93 -26.97
C MET A 39 7.72 31.00 -27.66
N GLU A 40 8.93 30.85 -27.11
CA GLU A 40 9.93 29.87 -27.56
C GLU A 40 9.77 28.50 -26.89
N ASP A 41 8.98 28.39 -25.82
CA ASP A 41 8.64 27.12 -25.16
C ASP A 41 7.52 26.42 -25.95
N ASP A 42 7.78 25.17 -26.39
CA ASP A 42 6.85 24.40 -27.23
C ASP A 42 5.48 24.18 -26.55
N VAL A 43 5.43 24.05 -25.22
CA VAL A 43 4.18 23.83 -24.45
C VAL A 43 3.40 25.13 -24.34
N ILE A 44 4.05 26.23 -23.98
CA ILE A 44 3.41 27.55 -23.87
C ILE A 44 2.94 28.02 -25.25
N ARG A 45 3.79 27.89 -26.28
CA ARG A 45 3.44 28.24 -27.66
C ARG A 45 2.29 27.39 -28.21
N GLY A 46 2.24 26.11 -27.86
CA GLY A 46 1.20 25.17 -28.26
C GLY A 46 -0.15 25.44 -27.59
N ALA A 47 -0.14 25.86 -26.32
CA ALA A 47 -1.35 26.20 -25.57
C ALA A 47 -1.91 27.61 -25.89
N THR A 48 -1.09 28.50 -26.45
CA THR A 48 -1.45 29.91 -26.68
C THR A 48 -2.15 30.11 -28.03
N VAL A 49 -3.43 30.52 -27.98
CA VAL A 49 -4.26 30.79 -29.16
C VAL A 49 -4.16 32.24 -29.63
N ALA A 50 -3.94 33.19 -28.71
CA ALA A 50 -3.74 34.60 -29.01
C ALA A 50 -2.72 35.22 -28.05
N HIS A 51 -1.90 36.15 -28.55
CA HIS A 51 -0.88 36.88 -27.80
C HIS A 51 -0.84 38.33 -28.28
N ASP A 52 -0.88 39.30 -27.36
CA ASP A 52 -0.85 40.76 -27.65
C ASP A 52 -1.85 41.25 -28.71
N GLY A 53 -3.01 40.60 -28.81
CA GLY A 53 -4.07 40.96 -29.75
C GLY A 53 -4.01 40.24 -31.11
N ASP A 54 -2.92 39.51 -31.38
CA ASP A 54 -2.77 38.70 -32.59
C ASP A 54 -3.14 37.23 -32.34
N VAL A 55 -3.75 36.60 -33.35
CA VAL A 55 -4.09 35.17 -33.32
C VAL A 55 -2.85 34.35 -33.67
N THR A 56 -2.37 33.54 -32.72
CA THR A 56 -1.17 32.70 -32.85
C THR A 56 -1.48 31.26 -33.23
N PHE A 57 -2.75 30.95 -33.50
CA PHE A 57 -3.20 29.65 -33.99
C PHE A 57 -3.14 29.59 -35.53
N PRO A 58 -2.67 28.48 -36.14
CA PRO A 58 -2.20 27.23 -35.53
C PRO A 58 -0.75 27.31 -35.00
N PRO A 59 -0.40 26.53 -33.95
CA PRO A 59 0.98 26.47 -33.47
C PRO A 59 1.90 25.77 -34.48
N PRO A 60 3.18 26.19 -34.58
CA PRO A 60 4.17 25.48 -35.38
C PRO A 60 4.40 24.07 -34.79
N PRO A 61 4.86 23.11 -35.61
CA PRO A 61 5.25 21.79 -35.10
C PRO A 61 6.32 21.95 -34.01
N PRO A 62 6.22 21.23 -32.87
CA PRO A 62 7.18 21.33 -31.77
C PRO A 62 8.61 21.10 -32.25
N LYS A 63 9.55 21.93 -31.77
CA LYS A 63 10.97 21.82 -32.13
C LYS A 63 11.55 20.49 -31.64
N ILE A 64 11.07 19.99 -30.51
CA ILE A 64 11.41 18.66 -30.02
C ILE A 64 10.25 17.73 -30.37
N GLN A 65 10.37 17.00 -31.48
CA GLN A 65 9.56 15.79 -31.68
C GLN A 65 9.75 14.95 -30.43
N ALA A 66 8.67 14.74 -29.67
CA ALA A 66 8.66 13.94 -28.46
C ALA A 66 9.58 12.76 -28.68
N ILE A 67 10.62 12.63 -27.85
CA ILE A 67 11.60 11.55 -27.92
C ILE A 67 10.76 10.29 -28.08
N ALA A 68 10.67 9.79 -29.31
CA ALA A 68 10.01 8.54 -29.59
C ALA A 68 10.80 7.60 -28.71
N ALA A 69 10.14 7.10 -27.65
CA ALA A 69 10.76 6.27 -26.65
C ALA A 69 11.67 5.32 -27.41
N LYS A 70 13.00 5.45 -27.22
CA LYS A 70 13.97 4.61 -27.93
C LYS A 70 13.39 3.20 -27.91
N PRO A 71 13.28 2.50 -29.05
CA PRO A 71 12.79 1.13 -29.05
C PRO A 71 13.49 0.41 -27.91
N GLN A 72 12.74 0.00 -26.88
CA GLN A 72 13.34 -0.73 -25.78
C GLN A 72 14.07 -1.89 -26.42
N GLU A 73 15.39 -1.94 -26.23
CA GLU A 73 16.19 -3.05 -26.72
C GLU A 73 15.50 -4.32 -26.24
N LYS A 74 15.03 -5.13 -27.20
CA LYS A 74 14.41 -6.41 -26.88
C LYS A 74 15.37 -7.13 -25.93
N PRO A 75 14.91 -7.61 -24.76
CA PRO A 75 15.78 -8.32 -23.83
C PRO A 75 16.53 -9.38 -24.62
N LYS A 76 17.87 -9.36 -24.57
CA LYS A 76 18.70 -10.39 -25.22
C LYS A 76 18.15 -11.74 -24.82
N GLU A 77 17.68 -12.52 -25.79
CA GLU A 77 17.28 -13.89 -25.53
C GLU A 77 18.56 -14.65 -25.16
N LEU A 78 18.69 -14.94 -23.87
CA LEU A 78 19.79 -15.73 -23.32
C LEU A 78 19.90 -17.03 -24.10
N THR A 79 21.12 -17.37 -24.50
CA THR A 79 21.40 -18.63 -25.19
C THR A 79 21.01 -19.83 -24.29
N PRO A 80 20.73 -21.01 -24.86
CA PRO A 80 20.34 -22.20 -24.08
C PRO A 80 21.35 -22.59 -23.00
N GLU A 81 22.64 -22.30 -23.22
CA GLU A 81 23.73 -22.52 -22.27
C GLU A 81 23.66 -21.53 -21.10
N GLU A 82 23.49 -20.24 -21.37
CA GLU A 82 23.31 -19.20 -20.33
C GLU A 82 22.05 -19.43 -19.49
N LYS A 83 20.96 -19.93 -20.09
CA LYS A 83 19.74 -20.33 -19.35
C LYS A 83 20.02 -21.50 -18.41
N ARG A 84 20.77 -22.51 -18.86
CA ARG A 84 21.12 -23.67 -18.04
C ARG A 84 22.05 -23.29 -16.87
N GLU A 85 23.00 -22.38 -17.10
CA GLU A 85 23.85 -21.85 -16.04
C GLU A 85 23.05 -21.05 -15.01
N GLN A 86 22.10 -20.22 -15.46
CA GLN A 86 21.19 -19.50 -14.57
C GLN A 86 20.29 -20.44 -13.77
N GLU A 87 19.77 -21.50 -14.37
CA GLU A 87 18.98 -22.51 -13.65
C GLU A 87 19.80 -23.24 -12.59
N ILE A 88 21.05 -23.63 -12.91
CA ILE A 88 21.95 -24.28 -11.94
C ILE A 88 22.33 -23.31 -10.82
N ALA A 89 22.61 -22.05 -11.15
CA ALA A 89 22.91 -21.01 -10.16
C ALA A 89 21.71 -20.72 -9.26
N ALA A 90 20.51 -20.62 -9.83
CA ALA A 90 19.25 -20.43 -9.11
C ALA A 90 18.94 -21.64 -8.21
N PHE A 91 19.16 -22.87 -8.70
CA PHE A 91 18.98 -24.09 -7.92
C PHE A 91 19.95 -24.16 -6.73
N LYS A 92 21.24 -23.85 -6.95
CA LYS A 92 22.25 -23.78 -5.89
C LYS A 92 21.91 -22.70 -4.86
N ALA A 93 21.46 -21.53 -5.33
CA ALA A 93 21.04 -20.44 -4.45
C ALA A 93 19.81 -20.82 -3.62
N ALA A 94 18.78 -21.39 -4.25
CA ALA A 94 17.57 -21.86 -3.58
C ALA A 94 17.88 -22.97 -2.55
N THR A 95 18.73 -23.93 -2.91
CA THR A 95 19.14 -25.00 -2.00
C THR A 95 19.94 -24.46 -0.82
N LYS A 96 20.89 -23.54 -1.06
CA LYS A 96 21.65 -22.88 0.01
C LYS A 96 20.71 -22.13 0.93
N GLN A 97 19.75 -21.37 0.39
CA GLN A 97 18.77 -20.63 1.19
C GLN A 97 17.91 -21.57 2.03
N GLN A 98 17.38 -22.64 1.44
CA GLN A 98 16.52 -23.60 2.13
C GLN A 98 17.26 -24.34 3.24
N VAL A 99 18.47 -24.84 2.96
CA VAL A 99 19.31 -25.51 3.97
C VAL A 99 19.69 -24.54 5.09
N THR A 100 20.01 -23.28 4.76
CA THR A 100 20.32 -22.26 5.76
C THR A 100 19.11 -21.98 6.65
N LEU A 101 17.93 -21.80 6.06
CA LEU A 101 16.68 -21.59 6.81
C LEU A 101 16.34 -22.77 7.73
N LEU A 102 16.48 -24.00 7.23
CA LEU A 102 16.22 -25.21 8.02
C LEU A 102 17.24 -25.39 9.15
N ALA A 103 18.53 -25.14 8.88
CA ALA A 103 19.59 -25.24 9.88
C ALA A 103 19.42 -24.19 10.98
N VAL A 104 19.19 -22.93 10.61
CA VAL A 104 18.93 -21.84 11.55
C VAL A 104 17.65 -22.09 12.33
N GLY A 105 16.56 -22.44 11.64
CA GLY A 105 15.28 -22.76 12.27
C GLY A 105 15.40 -23.90 13.29
N GLY A 106 16.07 -25.00 12.91
CA GLY A 106 16.32 -26.15 13.78
C GLY A 106 17.20 -25.84 14.98
N LEU A 107 18.26 -25.04 14.80
CA LEU A 107 19.10 -24.59 15.92
C LEU A 107 18.33 -23.70 16.89
N LEU A 108 17.46 -22.81 16.39
CA LEU A 108 16.63 -21.95 17.22
C LEU A 108 15.60 -22.75 18.02
N THR A 109 14.89 -23.70 17.41
CA THR A 109 13.95 -24.55 18.14
C THR A 109 14.64 -25.47 19.13
N LEU A 110 15.82 -25.99 18.82
CA LEU A 110 16.61 -26.77 19.76
C LEU A 110 17.05 -25.91 20.94
N GLY A 111 17.58 -24.71 20.68
CA GLY A 111 17.96 -23.76 21.74
C GLY A 111 16.79 -23.38 22.64
N LEU A 112 15.61 -23.11 22.06
CA LEU A 112 14.39 -22.85 22.83
C LEU A 112 13.96 -24.06 23.66
N GLY A 113 14.02 -25.28 23.09
CA GLY A 113 13.65 -26.51 23.79
C GLY A 113 14.55 -26.88 24.97
N LEU A 114 15.80 -26.42 24.98
CA LEU A 114 16.73 -26.63 26.09
C LEU A 114 16.46 -25.70 27.29
N ILE A 115 15.84 -24.54 27.07
CA ILE A 115 15.68 -23.49 28.08
C ILE A 115 14.22 -23.36 28.53
N ALA A 116 13.27 -23.66 27.64
CA ALA A 116 11.86 -23.36 27.88
C ALA A 116 11.10 -24.49 28.59
N PRO A 117 10.10 -24.17 29.44
CA PRO A 117 9.20 -25.15 30.03
C PRO A 117 8.36 -25.91 28.99
N ALA A 118 7.90 -27.12 29.32
CA ALA A 118 7.06 -27.93 28.43
C ALA A 118 5.75 -27.22 28.00
N SER A 119 5.14 -26.42 28.88
CA SER A 119 3.95 -25.62 28.57
C SER A 119 4.22 -24.55 27.51
N PHE A 120 5.42 -23.94 27.52
CA PHE A 120 5.82 -22.99 26.49
C PHE A 120 5.91 -23.67 25.13
N MET A 121 6.47 -24.88 25.05
CA MET A 121 6.57 -25.63 23.78
C MET A 121 5.19 -25.90 23.16
N GLN A 122 4.19 -26.23 23.99
CA GLN A 122 2.81 -26.41 23.52
C GLN A 122 2.24 -25.11 22.93
N HIS A 123 2.38 -23.98 23.62
CA HIS A 123 1.92 -22.68 23.11
C HIS A 123 2.69 -22.22 21.87
N PHE A 124 4.00 -22.51 21.81
CA PHE A 124 4.85 -22.18 20.68
C PHE A 124 4.45 -22.92 19.41
N ILE A 125 4.15 -24.23 19.51
CA ILE A 125 3.65 -25.01 18.36
C ILE A 125 2.33 -24.44 17.85
N VAL A 126 1.39 -24.13 18.75
CA VAL A 126 0.10 -23.52 18.38
C VAL A 126 0.33 -22.15 17.72
N PHE A 127 1.25 -21.34 18.24
CA PHE A 127 1.62 -20.05 17.65
C PHE A 127 2.14 -20.21 16.22
N VAL A 128 3.12 -21.09 15.99
CA VAL A 128 3.69 -21.32 14.66
C VAL A 128 2.63 -21.82 13.67
N LEU A 129 1.82 -22.81 14.05
CA LEU A 129 0.73 -23.30 13.20
C LEU A 129 -0.31 -22.21 12.90
N SER A 130 -0.60 -21.33 13.87
CA SER A 130 -1.51 -20.19 13.66
C SER A 130 -0.96 -19.17 12.66
N VAL A 131 0.35 -18.94 12.63
CA VAL A 131 1.00 -18.09 11.62
C VAL A 131 0.84 -18.68 10.21
N PHE A 132 1.06 -19.98 10.05
CA PHE A 132 0.85 -20.66 8.76
C PHE A 132 -0.61 -20.55 8.29
N ILE A 133 -1.57 -20.80 9.18
CA ILE A 133 -3.01 -20.66 8.86
C ILE A 133 -3.32 -19.21 8.49
N GLY A 134 -2.83 -18.24 9.25
CA GLY A 134 -3.04 -16.81 8.98
C GLY A 134 -2.54 -16.39 7.60
N PHE A 135 -1.33 -16.83 7.22
CA PHE A 135 -0.79 -16.60 5.88
C PHE A 135 -1.69 -17.18 4.79
N GLN A 136 -2.09 -18.45 4.92
CA GLN A 136 -2.89 -19.15 3.92
C GLN A 136 -4.28 -18.52 3.72
N VAL A 137 -4.90 -18.06 4.80
CA VAL A 137 -6.23 -17.45 4.78
C VAL A 137 -6.18 -16.06 4.15
N ILE A 138 -5.15 -15.26 4.42
CA ILE A 138 -5.03 -13.89 3.90
C ILE A 138 -4.61 -13.88 2.43
N TRP A 139 -3.75 -14.81 2.01
CA TRP A 139 -3.20 -14.85 0.64
C TRP A 139 -4.28 -14.97 -0.45
N ASN A 140 -5.42 -15.61 -0.13
CA ASN A 140 -6.49 -15.90 -1.09
C ASN A 140 -7.68 -14.91 -0.99
N VAL A 141 -7.50 -13.74 -0.38
CA VAL A 141 -8.54 -12.72 -0.30
C VAL A 141 -8.65 -11.93 -1.60
N SER A 142 -9.88 -11.69 -2.08
CA SER A 142 -10.13 -10.83 -3.24
C SER A 142 -9.59 -9.41 -3.02
N HIS A 143 -9.01 -8.79 -4.05
CA HIS A 143 -8.46 -7.44 -3.98
C HIS A 143 -9.48 -6.39 -3.50
N SER A 144 -10.76 -6.58 -3.85
CA SER A 144 -11.86 -5.71 -3.41
C SER A 144 -12.10 -5.73 -1.89
N LEU A 145 -11.59 -6.74 -1.19
CA LEU A 145 -11.81 -6.98 0.23
C LEU A 145 -10.62 -6.60 1.11
N HIS A 146 -9.50 -6.09 0.58
CA HIS A 146 -8.35 -5.71 1.42
C HIS A 146 -8.69 -4.63 2.45
N THR A 147 -9.49 -3.63 2.09
CA THR A 147 -9.92 -2.57 3.03
C THR A 147 -10.87 -3.11 4.11
N PRO A 148 -11.93 -3.88 3.77
CA PRO A 148 -12.72 -4.61 4.78
C PRO A 148 -11.88 -5.54 5.67
N LEU A 149 -10.89 -6.25 5.10
CA LEU A 149 -9.99 -7.14 5.83
C LEU A 149 -9.13 -6.37 6.84
N MET A 150 -8.63 -5.19 6.46
CA MET A 150 -7.92 -4.30 7.37
C MET A 150 -8.80 -3.87 8.56
N ALA A 151 -10.07 -3.53 8.30
CA ALA A 151 -11.00 -3.19 9.37
C ALA A 151 -11.28 -4.37 10.32
N VAL A 152 -11.45 -5.59 9.77
CA VAL A 152 -11.66 -6.82 10.57
C VAL A 152 -10.45 -7.14 11.42
N THR A 153 -9.24 -7.08 10.86
CA THR A 153 -8.01 -7.38 11.60
C THR A 153 -7.77 -6.39 12.73
N ASN A 154 -8.14 -5.11 12.56
CA ASN A 154 -8.16 -4.14 13.65
C ASN A 154 -9.15 -4.53 14.77
N ALA A 155 -10.38 -4.94 14.42
CA ALA A 155 -11.34 -5.41 15.41
C ALA A 155 -10.83 -6.64 16.19
N ILE A 156 -10.28 -7.65 15.48
CA ILE A 156 -9.75 -8.89 16.06
C ILE A 156 -8.54 -8.63 16.96
N SER A 157 -7.69 -7.64 16.63
CA SER A 157 -6.53 -7.27 17.45
C SER A 157 -6.91 -6.89 18.90
N SER A 158 -8.17 -6.54 19.13
CA SER A 158 -8.73 -6.23 20.43
C SER A 158 -8.87 -7.45 21.37
N ILE A 159 -8.39 -8.62 20.97
CA ILE A 159 -8.24 -9.81 21.84
C ILE A 159 -7.45 -9.51 23.13
N ILE A 160 -6.66 -8.43 23.14
CA ILE A 160 -6.01 -7.87 24.34
C ILE A 160 -6.99 -7.64 25.51
N ILE A 161 -8.29 -7.51 25.24
CA ILE A 161 -9.34 -7.41 26.27
C ILE A 161 -9.30 -8.59 27.24
N LEU A 162 -8.94 -9.79 26.78
CA LEU A 162 -8.82 -10.98 27.65
C LEU A 162 -7.73 -10.78 28.71
N GLY A 163 -6.58 -10.23 28.31
CA GLY A 163 -5.50 -9.91 29.24
C GLY A 163 -5.91 -8.85 30.26
N ALA A 164 -6.66 -7.84 29.83
CA ALA A 164 -7.17 -6.79 30.73
C ALA A 164 -8.20 -7.35 31.72
N LEU A 165 -9.12 -8.20 31.27
CA LEU A 165 -10.13 -8.84 32.13
C LEU A 165 -9.50 -9.71 33.23
N MET A 166 -8.40 -10.40 32.94
CA MET A 166 -7.65 -11.17 33.94
C MET A 166 -7.07 -10.30 35.06
N GLN A 167 -6.84 -9.01 34.82
CA GLN A 167 -6.20 -8.10 35.78
C GLN A 167 -7.20 -7.27 36.62
N ILE A 168 -8.50 -7.34 36.33
CA ILE A 168 -9.54 -6.60 37.07
C ILE A 168 -9.57 -6.99 38.56
N GLY A 169 -9.21 -8.22 38.90
CA GLY A 169 -9.17 -8.71 40.28
C GLY A 169 -7.86 -8.44 41.04
N SER A 170 -6.94 -7.62 40.51
CA SER A 170 -5.64 -7.41 41.14
C SER A 170 -5.75 -6.65 42.47
N GLY A 171 -4.83 -6.89 43.41
CA GLY A 171 -4.79 -6.16 44.70
C GLY A 171 -4.28 -4.72 44.61
N SER A 172 -3.83 -4.26 43.43
CA SER A 172 -3.27 -2.92 43.23
C SER A 172 -4.29 -2.02 42.54
N MET A 173 -4.68 -0.93 43.20
CA MET A 173 -5.61 0.04 42.62
C MET A 173 -5.14 0.59 41.27
N LEU A 174 -3.83 0.80 41.10
CA LEU A 174 -3.26 1.24 39.83
C LEU A 174 -3.49 0.23 38.71
N VAL A 175 -3.28 -1.06 38.99
CA VAL A 175 -3.48 -2.14 38.00
C VAL A 175 -4.96 -2.27 37.65
N ILE A 176 -5.87 -2.15 38.62
CA ILE A 176 -7.32 -2.13 38.37
C ILE A 176 -7.69 -0.97 37.44
N ILE A 177 -7.17 0.24 37.68
CA ILE A 177 -7.46 1.42 36.85
C ILE A 177 -6.94 1.21 35.42
N LEU A 178 -5.72 0.69 35.27
CA LEU A 178 -5.15 0.39 33.94
C LEU A 178 -5.92 -0.72 33.22
N ALA A 179 -6.36 -1.75 33.95
CA ALA A 179 -7.19 -2.82 33.40
C ALA A 179 -8.54 -2.29 32.93
N ALA A 180 -9.21 -1.47 33.73
CA ALA A 180 -10.48 -0.84 33.38
C ALA A 180 -10.34 0.06 32.12
N ALA A 181 -9.28 0.88 32.05
CA ALA A 181 -8.99 1.70 30.89
C ALA A 181 -8.70 0.85 29.64
N SER A 182 -7.95 -0.26 29.80
CA SER A 182 -7.66 -1.19 28.71
C SER A 182 -8.91 -1.88 28.18
N VAL A 183 -9.82 -2.32 29.07
CA VAL A 183 -11.12 -2.88 28.68
C VAL A 183 -11.97 -1.85 27.94
N PHE A 184 -12.01 -0.60 28.42
CA PHE A 184 -12.75 0.47 27.76
C PHE A 184 -12.24 0.74 26.34
N MET A 185 -10.92 0.90 26.17
CA MET A 185 -10.29 1.15 24.87
C MET A 185 -10.43 -0.03 23.92
N ALA A 186 -10.23 -1.26 24.40
CA ALA A 186 -10.44 -2.46 23.61
C ALA A 186 -11.92 -2.58 23.19
N GLY A 187 -12.86 -2.24 24.07
CA GLY A 187 -14.29 -2.18 23.75
C GLY A 187 -14.59 -1.23 22.59
N ILE A 188 -14.06 0.00 22.61
CA ILE A 188 -14.21 0.96 21.50
C ILE A 188 -13.72 0.37 20.18
N ASN A 189 -12.54 -0.28 20.19
CA ASN A 189 -11.99 -0.89 18.98
C ASN A 189 -12.83 -2.08 18.48
N ILE A 190 -13.31 -2.95 19.37
CA ILE A 190 -14.23 -4.05 19.01
C ILE A 190 -15.49 -3.49 18.33
N PHE A 191 -16.20 -2.58 18.98
CA PHE A 191 -17.46 -2.05 18.45
C PHE A 191 -17.24 -1.24 17.17
N GLY A 192 -16.24 -0.35 17.16
CA GLY A 192 -15.92 0.48 16.00
C GLY A 192 -15.49 -0.36 14.80
N GLY A 193 -14.56 -1.30 15.01
CA GLY A 193 -14.03 -2.17 13.96
C GLY A 193 -15.12 -3.04 13.33
N PHE A 194 -15.92 -3.76 14.13
CA PHE A 194 -16.98 -4.61 13.59
C PHE A 194 -18.11 -3.81 12.93
N LEU A 195 -18.47 -2.63 13.44
CA LEU A 195 -19.51 -1.79 12.84
C LEU A 195 -19.06 -1.23 11.49
N VAL A 196 -17.81 -0.78 11.38
CA VAL A 196 -17.24 -0.29 10.12
C VAL A 196 -17.11 -1.43 9.11
N THR A 197 -16.58 -2.59 9.50
CA THR A 197 -16.55 -3.77 8.63
C THR A 197 -17.94 -4.10 8.11
N ARG A 198 -18.95 -4.16 8.99
CA ARG A 198 -20.33 -4.47 8.58
C ARG A 198 -20.84 -3.48 7.54
N ARG A 199 -20.61 -2.18 7.74
CA ARG A 199 -20.98 -1.14 6.77
C ARG A 199 -20.25 -1.32 5.43
N MET A 200 -18.95 -1.64 5.47
CA MET A 200 -18.16 -1.88 4.26
C MET A 200 -18.65 -3.10 3.48
N LEU A 201 -18.90 -4.22 4.15
CA LEU A 201 -19.40 -5.44 3.51
C LEU A 201 -20.81 -5.28 2.96
N ALA A 202 -21.68 -4.51 3.61
CA ALA A 202 -23.03 -4.21 3.12
C ALA A 202 -23.02 -3.47 1.77
N MET A 203 -21.98 -2.68 1.46
CA MET A 203 -21.84 -2.02 0.15
C MET A 203 -21.57 -3.00 -1.01
N PHE A 204 -21.17 -4.24 -0.72
CA PHE A 204 -20.97 -5.29 -1.72
C PHE A 204 -22.18 -6.21 -1.90
N GLN A 205 -23.22 -6.08 -1.06
CA GLN A 205 -24.47 -6.80 -1.27
C GLN A 205 -25.23 -6.12 -2.41
N LYS A 206 -25.43 -6.84 -3.52
CA LYS A 206 -26.35 -6.39 -4.57
C LYS A 206 -27.75 -6.22 -3.95
N SER A 207 -28.38 -5.08 -4.25
CA SER A 207 -29.81 -4.90 -4.08
C SER A 207 -30.59 -5.90 -4.92
#